data_AF-A0A5K8AHC8-F1
#
_entry.id   AF-A0A5K8AHC8-F1
#
_cell.length_a   1.000
_cell.length_b   1.000
_cell.length_c   1.000
_cell.angle_alpha   90.00
_cell.angle_beta   90.00
_cell.angle_gamma   90.00
#
_symmetry.space_group_name_H-M   'P 1'
#
loop_
_entity.id
_entity.type
_entity.pdbx_description
1 polymer ?
#
loop_
_entity_poly.entity_id
_entity_poly.type
_entity_poly.pdbx_seq_one_letter_code
_entity_poly.pdbx_strand_id
1 'polypeptide(L)'
;MQLSPDRFSPLREHYLPLLDELQNLFQEMDRAYDAVATRYGFKCNGCKDNCCLTRFYHHTLLERLYLLEGVRTLSIDARMAVGEQARTVNRRLARADREGRSLRIMCPLNEDGRCRLYAYRPMICRLHGIPHELHPPGGRVARSPGCDAFFEQCRNQGRTDYIPFDRTPFYRKMAILEKTLRNQVQYTDKIRLTIAEMLESFTDTRYEIH
;
A
#
# COMPACT_ATOMS: atom_id res chain seq x y z
N MET A 1 8.95 -19.42 0.74
CA MET A 1 8.80 -19.53 -0.73
C MET A 1 8.72 -18.13 -1.29
N GLN A 2 9.83 -17.61 -1.84
CA GLN A 2 9.86 -16.25 -2.39
C GLN A 2 9.01 -16.23 -3.66
N LEU A 3 7.98 -15.39 -3.62
CA LEU A 3 7.18 -15.03 -4.77
C LEU A 3 8.08 -14.33 -5.80
N SER A 4 8.72 -15.03 -6.74
CA SER A 4 9.44 -14.33 -7.81
C SER A 4 8.42 -13.66 -8.76
N PRO A 5 8.57 -12.36 -9.07
CA PRO A 5 7.81 -11.66 -10.11
C PRO A 5 7.93 -12.32 -11.49
N ASP A 6 9.03 -13.02 -11.75
CA ASP A 6 9.26 -13.73 -13.02
C ASP A 6 8.17 -14.78 -13.28
N ARG A 7 7.60 -15.36 -12.22
CA ARG A 7 6.49 -16.32 -12.31
C ARG A 7 5.26 -15.74 -13.02
N PHE A 8 5.03 -14.44 -12.90
CA PHE A 8 3.87 -13.77 -13.47
C PHE A 8 4.20 -12.95 -14.72
N SER A 9 5.48 -12.84 -15.09
CA SER A 9 5.89 -12.11 -16.31
C SER A 9 5.23 -12.67 -17.58
N PRO A 10 5.18 -14.01 -17.81
CA PRO A 10 4.50 -14.59 -18.99
C PRO A 10 2.98 -14.40 -18.98
N LEU A 11 2.40 -14.15 -17.81
CA LEU A 11 0.95 -13.95 -17.64
C LEU A 11 0.56 -12.47 -17.61
N ARG A 12 1.50 -11.56 -17.90
CA ARG A 12 1.29 -10.12 -17.77
C ARG A 12 0.08 -9.61 -18.54
N GLU A 13 -0.04 -9.99 -19.80
CA GLU A 13 -1.17 -9.60 -20.65
C GLU A 13 -2.52 -10.05 -20.08
N HIS A 14 -2.56 -11.13 -19.30
CA HIS A 14 -3.80 -11.67 -18.73
C HIS A 14 -4.30 -10.85 -17.54
N TYR A 15 -3.41 -10.21 -16.77
CA TYR A 15 -3.80 -9.42 -15.59
C TYR A 15 -3.80 -7.91 -15.81
N LEU A 16 -3.28 -7.40 -16.93
CA LEU A 16 -3.29 -5.95 -17.22
C LEU A 16 -4.70 -5.32 -17.09
N PRO A 17 -5.79 -5.92 -17.63
CA PRO A 17 -7.13 -5.36 -17.47
C PRO A 17 -7.56 -5.23 -15.99
N LEU A 18 -7.16 -6.18 -15.14
CA LEU A 18 -7.44 -6.11 -13.70
C LEU A 18 -6.64 -5.00 -12.99
N LEU A 19 -5.48 -4.63 -13.52
CA LEU A 19 -4.73 -3.47 -13.02
C LEU A 19 -5.42 -2.16 -13.38
N ASP A 20 -6.06 -2.08 -14.54
CA ASP A 20 -6.87 -0.91 -14.93
C ASP A 20 -8.12 -0.80 -14.05
N GLU A 21 -8.80 -1.92 -13.78
CA GLU A 21 -9.90 -1.96 -12.81
C GLU A 21 -9.45 -1.57 -11.40
N LEU A 22 -8.27 -2.03 -10.96
CA LEU A 22 -7.68 -1.61 -9.69
C LEU A 22 -7.36 -0.12 -9.67
N GLN A 23 -6.83 0.44 -10.75
CA GLN A 23 -6.55 1.87 -10.86
C GLN A 23 -7.85 2.68 -10.74
N ASN A 24 -8.93 2.26 -11.39
CA ASN A 24 -10.24 2.90 -11.26
C ASN A 24 -10.75 2.85 -9.81
N LEU A 25 -10.64 1.69 -9.15
CA LEU A 25 -10.97 1.54 -7.73
C LEU A 25 -10.12 2.48 -6.85
N PHE A 26 -8.83 2.63 -7.14
CA PHE A 26 -7.96 3.56 -6.41
C PHE A 26 -8.33 5.03 -6.63
N GLN A 27 -8.74 5.42 -7.83
CA GLN A 27 -9.25 6.78 -8.08
C GLN A 27 -10.56 7.04 -7.32
N GLU A 28 -11.46 6.05 -7.24
CA GLU A 28 -12.66 6.15 -6.41
C GLU A 28 -12.30 6.35 -4.93
N MET A 29 -11.34 5.57 -4.43
CA MET A 29 -10.84 5.68 -3.06
C MET A 29 -10.25 7.06 -2.77
N ASP A 30 -9.41 7.58 -3.67
CA ASP A 30 -8.80 8.91 -3.53
C ASP A 30 -9.88 10.00 -3.46
N ARG A 31 -10.85 9.99 -4.39
CA ARG A 31 -11.96 10.97 -4.39
C ARG A 31 -12.79 10.92 -3.11
N ALA A 32 -13.13 9.71 -2.64
CA ALA A 32 -13.91 9.54 -1.42
C ALA A 32 -13.12 9.97 -0.18
N TYR A 33 -11.84 9.63 -0.12
CA TYR A 33 -10.94 10.08 0.94
C TYR A 33 -10.84 11.60 0.97
N ASP A 34 -10.56 12.24 -0.17
CA ASP A 34 -10.39 13.69 -0.28
C ASP A 34 -11.66 14.43 0.11
N ALA A 35 -12.83 13.92 -0.29
CA ALA A 35 -14.11 14.49 0.12
C ALA A 35 -14.29 14.49 1.65
N VAL A 36 -13.93 13.41 2.33
CA VAL A 36 -14.05 13.34 3.79
C VAL A 36 -12.95 14.14 4.48
N ALA A 37 -11.70 14.03 4.04
CA ALA A 37 -10.56 14.77 4.59
C ALA A 37 -10.78 16.28 4.50
N THR A 38 -11.30 16.76 3.36
CA THR A 38 -11.64 18.18 3.16
C THR A 38 -12.69 18.66 4.16
N ARG A 39 -13.73 17.86 4.42
CA ARG A 39 -14.76 18.24 5.41
C ARG A 39 -14.22 18.29 6.83
N TYR A 40 -13.24 17.42 7.17
CA TYR A 40 -12.50 17.52 8.42
C TYR A 40 -11.54 18.72 8.47
N GLY A 41 -11.17 19.29 7.32
CA GLY A 41 -10.07 20.26 7.21
C GLY A 41 -8.69 19.63 7.34
N PHE A 42 -8.57 18.30 7.22
CA PHE A 42 -7.33 17.57 7.35
C PHE A 42 -6.46 17.69 6.09
N LYS A 43 -5.15 17.90 6.26
CA LYS A 43 -4.18 17.93 5.17
C LYS A 43 -3.14 16.81 5.33
N CYS A 44 -3.16 15.85 4.41
CA CYS A 44 -2.23 14.73 4.37
C CYS A 44 -0.89 15.12 3.69
N ASN A 45 -0.20 16.12 4.23
CA ASN A 45 1.14 16.52 3.81
C ASN A 45 1.93 17.13 4.98
N GLY A 46 3.27 17.05 4.91
CA GLY A 46 4.14 17.67 5.91
C GLY A 46 4.08 17.04 7.31
N CYS A 47 3.50 15.83 7.46
CA CYS A 47 3.37 15.18 8.75
C CYS A 47 4.76 14.82 9.32
N LYS A 48 5.03 15.25 10.57
CA LYS A 48 6.23 14.84 11.33
C LYS A 48 6.25 13.32 11.52
N ASP A 49 5.09 12.75 11.81
CA ASP A 49 4.88 11.30 11.83
C ASP A 49 4.44 10.80 10.44
N ASN A 50 5.43 10.55 9.58
CA ASN A 50 5.18 10.15 8.20
C ASN A 50 4.57 8.74 8.13
N CYS A 51 3.52 8.55 7.33
CA CYS A 51 2.88 7.23 7.18
C CYS A 51 3.82 6.15 6.61
N CYS A 52 4.91 6.53 5.93
CA CYS A 52 5.96 5.62 5.48
C CYS A 52 6.83 5.05 6.61
N LEU A 53 6.74 5.56 7.84
CA LEU A 53 7.40 4.98 9.02
C LEU A 53 6.64 3.77 9.59
N THR A 54 5.40 3.54 9.16
CA THR A 54 4.57 2.44 9.65
C THR A 54 4.81 1.17 8.82
N ARG A 55 5.15 0.08 9.51
CA ARG A 55 5.30 -1.24 8.89
C ARG A 55 3.94 -1.86 8.59
N PHE A 56 3.45 -1.66 7.38
CA PHE A 56 2.23 -2.30 6.89
C PHE A 56 2.53 -3.68 6.26
N TYR A 57 1.59 -4.60 6.46
CA TYR A 57 1.54 -5.85 5.73
C TYR A 57 0.40 -5.80 4.72
N HIS A 58 0.69 -6.22 3.50
CA HIS A 58 -0.24 -6.30 2.40
C HIS A 58 -0.53 -7.76 2.10
N HIS A 59 -1.76 -8.02 1.70
CA HIS A 59 -2.32 -9.37 1.63
C HIS A 59 -2.90 -9.72 0.26
N THR A 60 -2.70 -8.85 -0.72
CA THR A 60 -3.24 -8.98 -2.07
C THR A 60 -2.09 -9.14 -3.07
N LEU A 61 -2.25 -10.08 -4.00
CA LEU A 61 -1.35 -10.24 -5.13
C LEU A 61 -1.50 -9.06 -6.09
N LEU A 62 -2.72 -8.59 -6.28
CA LEU A 62 -3.04 -7.54 -7.23
C LEU A 62 -2.36 -6.22 -6.87
N GLU A 63 -2.38 -5.80 -5.60
CA GLU A 63 -1.68 -4.57 -5.19
C GLU A 63 -0.16 -4.70 -5.34
N ARG A 64 0.38 -5.91 -5.11
CA ARG A 64 1.80 -6.18 -5.36
C ARG A 64 2.15 -6.03 -6.85
N LEU A 65 1.40 -6.67 -7.75
CA LEU A 65 1.63 -6.56 -9.19
C LEU A 65 1.50 -5.11 -9.66
N TYR A 66 0.49 -4.39 -9.19
CA TYR A 66 0.28 -2.97 -9.48
C TYR A 66 1.47 -2.11 -9.01
N LEU A 67 1.98 -2.35 -7.81
CA LEU A 67 3.16 -1.65 -7.31
C LEU A 67 4.38 -1.90 -8.19
N LEU A 68 4.60 -3.14 -8.62
CA LEU A 68 5.72 -3.50 -9.49
C LEU A 68 5.58 -2.89 -10.90
N GLU A 69 4.37 -2.67 -11.41
CA GLU A 69 4.18 -1.84 -12.61
C GLU A 69 4.64 -0.40 -12.38
N GLY A 70 4.37 0.19 -11.21
CA GLY A 70 4.92 1.49 -10.83
C GLY A 70 6.45 1.50 -10.76
N VAL A 71 7.07 0.46 -10.21
CA VAL A 71 8.54 0.35 -10.17
C VAL A 71 9.13 0.34 -11.58
N ARG A 72 8.45 -0.31 -12.55
CA ARG A 72 8.90 -0.36 -13.95
C ARG A 72 8.89 1.00 -14.65
N THR A 73 8.16 2.00 -14.13
CA THR A 73 8.18 3.36 -14.68
C THR A 73 9.39 4.18 -14.19
N LEU A 74 10.16 3.68 -13.23
CA LEU A 74 11.35 4.35 -12.71
C LEU A 74 12.56 4.11 -13.63
N SER A 75 13.50 5.07 -13.63
CA SER A 75 14.81 4.89 -14.29
C SER A 75 15.56 3.69 -13.70
N ILE A 76 16.52 3.14 -14.45
CA ILE A 76 17.32 2.00 -14.00
C ILE A 76 18.01 2.33 -12.67
N ASP A 77 18.63 3.50 -12.56
CA ASP A 77 19.28 3.97 -11.33
C ASP A 77 18.30 4.07 -10.16
N ALA A 78 17.11 4.62 -10.39
CA ALA A 78 16.08 4.72 -9.37
C ALA A 78 15.58 3.34 -8.92
N ARG A 79 15.43 2.39 -9.85
CA ARG A 79 15.08 1.00 -9.53
C ARG A 79 16.16 0.32 -8.68
N MET A 80 17.42 0.46 -9.06
CA MET A 80 18.56 -0.09 -8.30
C MET A 80 18.61 0.49 -6.88
N ALA A 81 18.46 1.82 -6.75
CA ALA A 81 18.44 2.49 -5.46
C ALA A 81 17.29 2.00 -4.57
N VAL A 82 16.08 1.89 -5.11
CA VAL A 82 14.91 1.36 -4.38
C VAL A 82 15.14 -0.08 -3.94
N GLY A 83 15.72 -0.92 -4.82
CA GLY A 83 16.05 -2.31 -4.49
C GLY A 83 17.07 -2.42 -3.35
N GLU A 84 18.11 -1.59 -3.36
CA GLU A 84 19.10 -1.57 -2.27
C GLU A 84 18.51 -1.07 -0.95
N GLN A 85 17.66 -0.03 -1.00
CA GLN A 85 16.93 0.44 0.17
C GLN A 85 15.99 -0.66 0.71
N ALA A 86 15.31 -1.40 -0.16
CA ALA A 86 14.46 -2.52 0.23
C ALA A 86 15.23 -3.62 0.97
N ARG A 87 16.38 -4.05 0.44
CA ARG A 87 17.29 -5.00 1.10
C ARG A 87 17.76 -4.49 2.47
N THR A 88 18.11 -3.21 2.56
CA THR A 88 18.54 -2.59 3.82
C THR A 88 17.41 -2.58 4.86
N VAL A 89 16.20 -2.20 4.45
CA VAL A 89 15.01 -2.20 5.33
C VAL A 89 14.69 -3.61 5.80
N ASN A 90 14.65 -4.60 4.91
CA ASN A 90 14.37 -5.99 5.27
C ASN A 90 15.41 -6.55 6.25
N ARG A 91 16.70 -6.31 6.01
CA ARG A 91 17.78 -6.73 6.92
C ARG A 91 17.62 -6.14 8.31
N ARG A 92 17.32 -4.83 8.38
CA ARG A 92 17.15 -4.12 9.65
C ARG A 92 15.90 -4.57 10.41
N LEU A 93 14.78 -4.74 9.72
CA LEU A 93 13.54 -5.26 10.31
C LEU A 93 13.74 -6.69 10.82
N ALA A 94 14.32 -7.57 10.02
CA ALA A 94 14.59 -8.95 10.43
C ALA A 94 15.52 -9.03 11.64
N ARG A 95 16.51 -8.13 11.75
CA ARG A 95 17.36 -8.02 12.94
C ARG A 95 16.56 -7.58 14.17
N ALA A 96 15.76 -6.51 14.04
CA ALA A 96 14.94 -6.01 15.13
C ALA A 96 13.92 -7.06 15.63
N ASP A 97 13.29 -7.79 14.70
CA ASP A 97 12.35 -8.87 15.01
C ASP A 97 13.03 -9.99 15.82
N ARG A 98 14.25 -10.41 15.43
CA ARG A 98 15.05 -11.40 16.21
C ARG A 98 15.43 -10.91 17.60
N GLU A 99 15.62 -9.60 17.75
CA GLU A 99 15.97 -8.96 19.02
C GLU A 99 14.73 -8.60 19.85
N GLY A 100 13.51 -8.93 19.38
CA GLY A 100 12.25 -8.59 20.06
C GLY A 100 11.96 -7.09 20.13
N ARG A 101 12.57 -6.28 19.25
CA ARG A 101 12.45 -4.83 19.25
C ARG A 101 11.54 -4.34 18.12
N SER A 102 10.73 -3.33 18.43
CA SER A 102 10.00 -2.57 17.40
C SER A 102 10.94 -1.56 16.75
N LEU A 103 11.04 -1.59 15.42
CA LEU A 103 11.84 -0.66 14.64
C LEU A 103 10.92 0.18 13.74
N ARG A 104 11.01 1.50 13.88
CA ARG A 104 10.43 2.47 12.94
C ARG A 104 11.49 2.83 11.89
N ILE A 105 11.21 2.54 10.64
CA ILE A 105 12.12 2.81 9.51
C ILE A 105 11.30 3.20 8.29
N MET A 106 11.81 4.12 7.49
CA MET A 106 11.13 4.60 6.29
C MET A 106 10.96 3.50 5.26
N CYS A 107 9.80 3.50 4.60
CA CYS A 107 9.53 2.72 3.40
C CYS A 107 10.60 2.98 2.33
N PRO A 108 11.08 1.96 1.59
CA PRO A 108 12.08 2.12 0.54
C PRO A 108 11.67 3.04 -0.62
N LEU A 109 10.36 3.29 -0.78
CA LEU A 109 9.82 4.20 -1.78
C LEU A 109 9.73 5.65 -1.28
N ASN A 110 10.15 5.95 -0.06
CA ASN A 110 10.14 7.30 0.46
C ASN A 110 11.36 8.10 -0.05
N GLU A 111 11.11 9.29 -0.56
CA GLU A 111 12.10 10.29 -0.96
C GLU A 111 11.60 11.63 -0.44
N ASP A 112 12.40 12.26 0.44
CA ASP A 112 12.07 13.54 1.09
C ASP A 112 10.67 13.61 1.71
N GLY A 113 10.27 12.52 2.39
CA GLY A 113 8.98 12.43 3.06
C GLY A 113 7.80 12.16 2.11
N ARG A 114 8.04 11.90 0.82
CA ARG A 114 6.99 11.58 -0.16
C ARG A 114 7.23 10.21 -0.78
N CYS A 115 6.14 9.53 -1.16
CA CYS A 115 6.25 8.27 -1.88
C CYS A 115 6.60 8.54 -3.36
N ARG A 116 7.72 8.00 -3.84
CA ARG A 116 8.14 8.06 -5.26
C ARG A 116 7.12 7.44 -6.20
N LEU A 117 6.36 6.47 -5.71
CA LEU A 117 5.30 5.76 -6.43
C LEU A 117 3.92 6.10 -5.87
N TYR A 118 3.65 7.38 -5.60
CA TYR A 118 2.41 7.83 -4.96
C TYR A 118 1.14 7.33 -5.69
N ALA A 119 1.14 7.36 -7.03
CA ALA A 119 0.02 6.84 -7.83
C ALA A 119 -0.17 5.32 -7.71
N TYR A 120 0.91 4.57 -7.42
CA TYR A 120 0.93 3.12 -7.31
C TYR A 120 0.85 2.60 -5.87
N ARG A 121 0.62 3.50 -4.90
CA ARG A 121 0.53 3.13 -3.48
C ARG A 121 -0.64 2.15 -3.25
N PRO A 122 -0.46 1.14 -2.38
CA PRO A 122 -1.53 0.24 -1.98
C PRO A 122 -2.68 0.95 -1.25
N MET A 123 -3.83 0.29 -1.18
CA MET A 123 -5.07 0.68 -0.52
C MET A 123 -4.84 1.15 0.92
N ILE A 124 -4.08 0.38 1.72
CA ILE A 124 -3.85 0.72 3.14
C ILE A 124 -3.10 2.05 3.28
N CYS A 125 -2.14 2.33 2.40
CA CYS A 125 -1.40 3.60 2.37
C CYS A 125 -2.29 4.74 1.85
N ARG A 126 -3.11 4.46 0.83
CA ARG A 126 -4.02 5.42 0.18
C ARG A 126 -5.09 5.95 1.13
N LEU A 127 -5.65 5.05 1.93
CA LEU A 127 -6.73 5.36 2.87
C LEU A 127 -6.20 5.74 4.25
N HIS A 128 -4.88 5.77 4.49
CA HIS A 128 -4.36 6.11 5.82
C HIS A 128 -4.65 7.58 6.20
N GLY A 129 -4.83 7.86 7.50
CA GLY A 129 -4.81 9.22 8.03
C GLY A 129 -6.10 9.65 8.73
N ILE A 130 -7.26 9.44 8.11
CA ILE A 130 -8.55 9.89 8.67
C ILE A 130 -9.31 8.78 9.41
N PRO A 131 -10.21 9.14 10.35
CA PRO A 131 -11.13 8.19 10.97
C PRO A 131 -11.95 7.44 9.92
N HIS A 132 -12.26 6.18 10.21
CA HIS A 132 -13.04 5.36 9.29
C HIS A 132 -13.75 4.22 9.99
N GLU A 133 -14.63 3.57 9.23
CA GLU A 133 -15.38 2.42 9.70
C GLU A 133 -15.39 1.27 8.69
N LEU A 134 -15.58 0.07 9.25
CA LEU A 134 -15.81 -1.17 8.53
C LEU A 134 -17.06 -1.84 9.09
N HIS A 135 -17.91 -2.30 8.18
CA HIS A 135 -19.21 -2.91 8.42
C HIS A 135 -19.15 -4.39 8.00
N PRO A 136 -18.56 -5.27 8.84
CA PRO A 136 -18.50 -6.69 8.54
C PRO A 136 -19.93 -7.29 8.47
N PRO A 137 -20.20 -8.23 7.55
CA PRO A 137 -21.50 -8.89 7.48
C PRO A 137 -21.88 -9.55 8.81
N GLY A 138 -23.03 -9.18 9.38
CA GLY A 138 -23.52 -9.72 10.65
C GLY A 138 -22.70 -9.36 11.90
N GLY A 139 -21.69 -8.49 11.77
CA GLY A 139 -20.82 -8.08 12.87
C GLY A 139 -21.08 -6.66 13.35
N ARG A 140 -20.39 -6.26 14.43
CA ARG A 140 -20.39 -4.87 14.90
C ARG A 140 -19.54 -3.99 13.99
N VAL A 141 -19.95 -2.73 13.83
CA VAL A 141 -19.17 -1.72 13.12
C VAL A 141 -17.84 -1.50 13.84
N ALA A 142 -16.74 -1.74 13.15
CA ALA A 142 -15.40 -1.47 13.65
C ALA A 142 -15.00 -0.04 13.26
N ARG A 143 -14.50 0.74 14.22
CA ARG A 143 -14.07 2.13 14.00
C ARG A 143 -12.59 2.30 14.29
N SER A 144 -11.94 3.14 13.51
CA SER A 144 -10.55 3.55 13.69
C SER A 144 -10.47 5.08 13.81
N PRO A 145 -9.64 5.62 14.72
CA PRO A 145 -9.69 7.04 15.10
C PRO A 145 -8.90 7.99 14.17
N GLY A 146 -8.20 7.49 13.14
CA GLY A 146 -7.26 8.28 12.34
C GLY A 146 -5.82 8.19 12.87
N CYS A 147 -4.89 8.92 12.26
CA CYS A 147 -3.48 8.96 12.67
C CYS A 147 -3.15 10.15 13.58
N ASP A 148 -1.96 10.18 14.17
CA ASP A 148 -1.53 11.25 15.08
C ASP A 148 -1.61 12.63 14.43
N ALA A 149 -1.23 12.76 13.15
CA ALA A 149 -1.37 14.02 12.42
C ALA A 149 -2.83 14.48 12.28
N PHE A 150 -3.79 13.55 12.18
CA PHE A 150 -5.21 13.88 12.19
C PHE A 150 -5.66 14.40 13.56
N PHE A 151 -5.15 13.80 14.64
CA PHE A 151 -5.40 14.32 15.98
C PHE A 151 -4.85 15.74 16.14
N GLU A 152 -3.60 15.98 15.76
CA GLU A 152 -2.95 17.29 15.86
C GLU A 152 -3.66 18.38 15.05
N GLN A 153 -4.04 18.07 13.81
CA GLN A 153 -4.64 19.03 12.88
C GLN A 153 -6.14 19.25 13.09
N CYS A 154 -6.86 18.26 13.62
CA CYS A 154 -8.32 18.32 13.72
C CYS A 154 -8.81 18.22 15.16
N ARG A 155 -8.52 17.10 15.85
CA ARG A 155 -9.08 16.85 17.19
C ARG A 155 -8.57 17.82 18.24
N ASN A 156 -7.26 18.06 18.27
CA ASN A 156 -6.62 18.99 19.19
C ASN A 156 -6.94 20.45 18.85
N GLN A 157 -7.45 20.71 17.65
CA GLN A 157 -7.98 22.02 17.23
C GLN A 157 -9.47 22.19 17.55
N GLY A 158 -10.05 21.29 18.37
CA GLY A 158 -11.43 21.39 18.85
C GLY A 158 -12.49 20.74 17.95
N ARG A 159 -12.11 20.03 16.87
CA ARG A 159 -13.09 19.30 16.04
C ARG A 159 -13.56 18.04 16.75
N THR A 160 -14.85 17.96 17.06
CA THR A 160 -15.48 16.81 17.75
C THR A 160 -16.43 16.01 16.86
N ASP A 161 -16.80 16.55 15.69
CA ASP A 161 -17.66 15.91 14.72
C ASP A 161 -17.05 14.60 14.19
N TYR A 162 -17.86 13.54 14.10
CA TYR A 162 -17.51 12.33 13.36
C TYR A 162 -18.19 12.37 12.01
N ILE A 163 -17.38 12.48 10.96
CA ILE A 163 -17.80 12.35 9.58
C ILE A 163 -17.56 10.89 9.18
N PRO A 164 -18.64 10.12 8.89
CA PRO A 164 -18.50 8.72 8.51
C PRO A 164 -17.66 8.55 7.25
N PHE A 165 -16.77 7.57 7.28
CA PHE A 165 -16.03 7.11 6.11
C PHE A 165 -16.02 5.59 6.09
N ASP A 166 -17.06 5.02 5.49
CA ASP A 166 -17.20 3.59 5.33
C ASP A 166 -16.28 3.07 4.22
N ARG A 167 -15.31 2.24 4.60
CA ARG A 167 -14.38 1.61 3.63
C ARG A 167 -14.86 0.26 3.13
N THR A 168 -15.93 -0.28 3.70
CA THR A 168 -16.43 -1.62 3.39
C THR A 168 -16.66 -1.85 1.88
N PRO A 169 -17.25 -0.90 1.13
CA PRO A 169 -17.44 -1.07 -0.32
C PRO A 169 -16.11 -1.26 -1.07
N PHE A 170 -15.07 -0.53 -0.67
CA PHE A 170 -13.73 -0.62 -1.27
C PHE A 170 -13.07 -1.97 -0.99
N TYR A 171 -13.17 -2.46 0.25
CA TYR A 171 -12.64 -3.77 0.62
C TYR A 171 -13.36 -4.90 -0.13
N ARG A 172 -14.68 -4.79 -0.33
CA ARG A 172 -15.45 -5.76 -1.14
C ARG A 172 -15.00 -5.77 -2.59
N LYS A 173 -14.87 -4.60 -3.23
CA LYS A 173 -14.38 -4.49 -4.61
C LYS A 173 -12.96 -5.06 -4.76
N MET A 174 -12.04 -4.69 -3.86
CA MET A 174 -10.68 -5.24 -3.83
C MET A 174 -10.68 -6.76 -3.70
N ALA A 175 -11.50 -7.32 -2.79
CA ALA A 175 -11.60 -8.77 -2.60
C ALA A 175 -12.11 -9.50 -3.85
N ILE A 176 -13.02 -8.90 -4.62
CA ILE A 176 -13.50 -9.43 -5.90
C ILE A 176 -12.36 -9.44 -6.92
N LEU A 177 -11.66 -8.30 -7.11
CA LEU A 177 -10.56 -8.21 -8.07
C LEU A 177 -9.41 -9.19 -7.73
N GLU A 178 -9.03 -9.26 -6.46
CA GLU A 178 -8.01 -10.20 -5.98
C GLU A 178 -8.41 -11.65 -6.23
N LYS A 179 -9.69 -12.01 -5.98
CA LYS A 179 -10.21 -13.36 -6.26
C LYS A 179 -10.17 -13.67 -7.75
N THR A 180 -10.58 -12.73 -8.61
CA THR A 180 -10.54 -12.89 -10.06
C THR A 180 -9.12 -13.14 -10.55
N LEU A 181 -8.16 -12.30 -10.12
CA LEU A 181 -6.74 -12.47 -10.46
C LEU A 181 -6.25 -13.86 -10.04
N ARG A 182 -6.44 -14.24 -8.78
CA ARG A 182 -5.95 -15.52 -8.24
C ARG A 182 -6.49 -16.71 -9.01
N ASN A 183 -7.75 -16.67 -9.43
CA ASN A 183 -8.35 -17.70 -10.27
C ASN A 183 -7.73 -17.72 -11.67
N GLN A 184 -7.51 -16.56 -12.31
CA GLN A 184 -6.89 -16.49 -13.63
C GLN A 184 -5.46 -17.03 -13.64
N VAL A 185 -4.66 -16.73 -12.62
CA VAL A 185 -3.25 -17.15 -12.53
C VAL A 185 -3.03 -18.42 -11.70
N GLN A 186 -4.11 -19.09 -11.27
CA GLN A 186 -4.09 -20.31 -10.46
C GLN A 186 -3.18 -20.19 -9.22
N TYR A 187 -3.31 -19.08 -8.48
CA TYR A 187 -2.46 -18.74 -7.34
C TYR A 187 -3.20 -18.82 -5.99
N THR A 188 -2.86 -19.82 -5.19
CA THR A 188 -3.54 -20.15 -3.92
C THR A 188 -2.73 -19.81 -2.67
N ASP A 189 -1.44 -19.49 -2.80
CA ASP A 189 -0.59 -19.25 -1.64
C ASP A 189 -1.01 -17.97 -0.87
N LYS A 190 -0.73 -17.98 0.44
CA LYS A 190 -0.97 -16.81 1.30
C LYS A 190 0.01 -15.69 0.96
N ILE A 191 -0.48 -14.46 0.95
CA ILE A 191 0.35 -13.26 0.82
C ILE A 191 0.34 -12.50 2.13
N ARG A 192 1.55 -12.17 2.58
CA ARG A 192 1.81 -11.27 3.70
C ARG A 192 3.19 -10.66 3.46
N LEU A 193 3.21 -9.49 2.84
CA LEU A 193 4.44 -8.81 2.45
C LEU A 193 4.38 -7.35 2.86
N THR A 194 5.47 -6.82 3.35
CA THR A 194 5.77 -5.38 3.39
C THR A 194 6.14 -4.89 2.01
N ILE A 195 6.12 -3.57 1.80
CA ILE A 195 6.61 -2.97 0.55
C ILE A 195 8.07 -3.33 0.28
N ALA A 196 8.91 -3.33 1.31
CA ALA A 196 10.31 -3.71 1.16
C ALA A 196 10.46 -5.16 0.68
N GLU A 197 9.68 -6.11 1.19
CA GLU A 197 9.69 -7.50 0.70
C GLU A 197 9.17 -7.63 -0.75
N MET A 198 8.16 -6.83 -1.14
CA MET A 198 7.70 -6.79 -2.52
C MET A 198 8.79 -6.32 -3.48
N LEU A 199 9.54 -5.30 -3.08
CA LEU A 199 10.59 -4.67 -3.90
C LEU A 199 11.87 -5.49 -3.97
N GLU A 200 12.28 -6.13 -2.87
CA GLU A 200 13.47 -6.98 -2.86
C GLU A 200 13.33 -8.17 -3.83
N SER A 201 12.11 -8.68 -3.99
CA SER A 201 11.83 -9.76 -4.94
C SER A 201 11.85 -9.33 -6.41
N PHE A 202 11.98 -8.04 -6.72
CA PHE A 202 11.89 -7.53 -8.09
C PHE A 202 13.19 -7.75 -8.89
N THR A 203 13.14 -8.73 -9.79
CA THR A 203 14.08 -8.94 -10.90
C THR A 203 13.37 -8.52 -12.19
N ASP A 204 13.88 -7.50 -12.90
CA ASP A 204 13.40 -7.17 -14.26
C ASP A 204 14.45 -7.65 -15.24
N THR A 205 14.40 -8.95 -15.57
CA THR A 205 15.31 -9.60 -16.53
C THR A 205 15.18 -9.03 -17.95
N ARG A 206 14.24 -8.11 -18.22
CA ARG A 206 14.07 -7.46 -19.53
C ARG A 206 15.20 -6.50 -19.93
N TYR A 207 16.12 -6.18 -19.02
CA TYR A 207 17.28 -5.32 -19.30
C TYR A 207 18.63 -6.02 -19.06
N GLU A 208 18.63 -7.32 -18.76
CA GLU A 208 19.85 -8.11 -18.77
C GLU A 208 20.18 -8.45 -20.23
N ILE A 209 21.03 -7.62 -20.85
CA ILE A 209 21.74 -8.03 -22.07
C ILE A 209 22.73 -9.10 -21.61
N HIS A 210 22.50 -10.36 -22.01
CA HIS A 210 23.51 -11.42 -21.92
C HIS A 210 24.67 -11.15 -22.87
#